data_AF-A0A978VJC0-F1
#
_entry.id   AF-A0A978VJC0-F1
#
_cell.length_a   1.000
_cell.length_b   1.000
_cell.length_c   1.000
_cell.angle_alpha   90.00
_cell.angle_beta   90.00
_cell.angle_gamma   90.00
#
_symmetry.space_group_name_H-M   'P 1'
#
loop_
_entity.id
_entity.type
_entity.pdbx_description
1 polymer ?
#
loop_
_entity_poly.entity_id
_entity_poly.type
_entity_poly.pdbx_seq_one_letter_code
_entity_poly.pdbx_strand_id
1 'polypeptide(L)'
;MDFCKGQEAEKCNKQEGFVGLYYEPIVVSLLDDLTYVVEYKEILESDESGLLVEKVSMDELRPKPPQIRAVDLHTKTKWMPLTTRD
;
A
#
# COMPACT_ATOMS: atom_id res chain seq x y z
N MET A 1 -1.96 -5.53 13.90
CA MET A 1 -0.78 -5.81 13.06
C MET A 1 0.01 -4.54 13.08
N ASP A 2 1.11 -4.51 13.81
CA ASP A 2 1.83 -3.27 14.07
C ASP A 2 3.04 -3.22 13.15
N PHE A 3 3.32 -2.05 12.59
CA PHE A 3 4.48 -1.87 11.71
C PHE A 3 5.73 -1.60 12.54
N CYS A 4 6.87 -2.07 12.07
CA CYS A 4 8.16 -1.81 12.71
C CYS A 4 8.93 -0.72 11.97
N LYS A 5 9.79 0.01 12.69
CA LYS A 5 10.74 0.93 12.05
C LYS A 5 11.61 0.16 11.03
N GLY A 6 11.73 0.71 9.83
CA GLY A 6 12.42 0.12 8.68
C GLY A 6 11.54 -0.80 7.83
N GLN A 7 10.29 -1.07 8.23
CA GLN A 7 9.38 -1.91 7.44
C GLN A 7 8.80 -1.12 6.26
N GLU A 8 8.75 -1.76 5.09
CA GLU A 8 7.99 -1.26 3.94
C GLU A 8 6.51 -1.58 4.11
N ALA A 9 5.67 -0.58 3.87
CA ALA A 9 4.22 -0.71 3.88
C ALA A 9 3.65 -0.16 2.57
N GLU A 10 2.37 -0.42 2.32
CA GLU A 10 1.62 0.33 1.32
C GLU A 10 0.66 1.28 2.02
N LYS A 11 0.72 2.57 1.67
CA LYS A 11 -0.27 3.55 2.13
C LYS A 11 -1.44 3.60 1.16
N CYS A 12 -2.65 3.42 1.68
CA CYS A 12 -3.90 3.67 0.98
C CYS A 12 -4.17 5.17 0.95
N ASN A 13 -4.26 5.77 -0.24
CA ASN A 13 -4.57 7.19 -0.35
C ASN A 13 -6.08 7.43 -0.25
N LYS A 14 -6.50 8.23 0.74
CA LYS A 14 -7.90 8.63 0.97
C LYS A 14 -8.23 10.00 0.39
N GLN A 15 -7.23 10.72 -0.14
CA GLN A 15 -7.42 12.02 -0.74
C GLN A 15 -8.29 11.89 -1.99
N GLU A 16 -9.23 12.82 -2.15
CA GLU A 16 -10.06 12.92 -3.34
C GLU A 16 -9.18 13.03 -4.60
N GLY A 17 -9.49 12.21 -5.62
CA GLY A 17 -8.67 12.08 -6.82
C GLY A 17 -7.55 11.03 -6.76
N PHE A 18 -7.24 10.48 -5.58
CA PHE A 18 -6.21 9.44 -5.41
C PHE A 18 -6.73 8.14 -4.77
N VAL A 19 -8.04 8.06 -4.52
CA VAL A 19 -8.66 6.86 -3.96
C VAL A 19 -8.38 5.64 -4.83
N GLY A 20 -7.84 4.59 -4.22
CA GLY A 20 -7.46 3.35 -4.90
C GLY A 20 -6.00 3.29 -5.37
N LEU A 21 -5.25 4.40 -5.25
CA LEU A 21 -3.81 4.42 -5.45
C LEU A 21 -3.10 4.07 -4.14
N TYR A 22 -2.07 3.23 -4.28
CA TYR A 22 -1.20 2.80 -3.20
C TYR A 22 0.22 3.25 -3.49
N TYR A 23 0.89 3.72 -2.45
CA TYR A 23 2.29 4.13 -2.51
C TYR A 23 3.09 3.32 -1.48
N GLU A 24 4.39 3.13 -1.73
CA GLU A 24 5.25 2.28 -0.89
C GLU A 24 6.21 3.10 -0.02
N PRO A 25 5.78 3.63 1.14
CA PRO A 25 6.69 4.30 2.04
C PRO A 25 7.37 3.33 3.02
N ILE A 26 8.43 3.81 3.68
CA ILE A 26 9.14 3.12 4.75
C ILE A 26 8.74 3.74 6.09
N VAL A 27 8.44 2.91 7.09
CA VAL A 27 8.19 3.39 8.46
C VAL A 27 9.51 3.86 9.08
N VAL A 28 9.62 5.15 9.37
CA VAL A 28 10.85 5.75 9.95
C VAL A 28 10.75 5.97 11.46
N SER A 29 9.53 6.12 12.00
CA SER A 29 9.30 6.15 13.44
C SER A 29 7.87 5.73 13.82
N LEU A 30 7.75 5.34 15.09
CA LEU A 30 6.49 5.02 15.76
C LEU A 30 6.15 6.21 16.67
N LEU A 31 4.99 6.82 16.46
CA LEU A 31 4.56 7.95 17.28
C LEU A 31 3.74 7.46 18.48
N ASP A 32 2.76 6.60 18.20
CA ASP A 32 1.83 5.98 19.15
C ASP A 32 1.43 4.59 18.62
N ASP A 33 0.64 3.82 19.36
CA ASP A 33 0.20 2.47 18.98
C ASP A 33 -0.48 2.40 17.60
N LEU A 34 -1.14 3.49 17.19
CA LEU A 34 -1.91 3.57 15.94
C LEU A 34 -1.38 4.61 14.95
N THR A 35 -0.26 5.27 15.24
CA THR A 35 0.25 6.39 14.44
C THR A 35 1.73 6.19 14.11
N TYR A 36 2.04 6.30 12.82
CA TYR A 36 3.36 6.03 12.27
C TYR A 36 3.87 7.26 11.51
N VAL A 37 5.18 7.46 11.48
CA VAL A 37 5.82 8.38 10.53
C VAL A 37 6.44 7.56 9.44
N VAL A 38 6.13 7.93 8.20
CA VAL A 38 6.58 7.22 7.02
C VAL A 38 7.29 8.18 6.07
N GLU A 39 8.32 7.68 5.39
CA GLU A 39 9.08 8.40 4.38
C GLU A 39 8.92 7.73 3.02
N TYR A 40 8.66 8.52 1.99
CA TYR A 40 8.53 8.03 0.63
C TYR A 40 9.87 7.98 -0.08
N LYS A 41 10.10 6.97 -0.92
CA LYS A 41 11.38 6.81 -1.64
C LYS A 41 11.54 7.73 -2.85
N GLU A 42 10.44 8.09 -3.48
CA GLU A 42 10.43 8.74 -4.80
C GLU A 42 9.59 10.04 -4.82
N ILE A 43 8.92 10.36 -3.71
CA ILE A 43 8.08 11.55 -3.60
C ILE A 43 8.84 12.57 -2.76
N LEU A 44 8.95 13.80 -3.24
CA LEU A 44 9.56 14.92 -2.53
C LEU A 44 8.51 15.78 -1.83
N GLU A 45 8.93 16.55 -0.84
CA GLU A 45 8.13 17.65 -0.29
C GLU A 45 7.87 18.74 -1.35
N SER A 46 6.84 19.55 -1.13
CA SER A 46 6.45 20.60 -2.08
C SER A 46 7.54 21.66 -2.29
N ASP A 47 8.40 21.88 -1.30
CA ASP A 47 9.53 22.80 -1.33
C ASP A 47 10.83 22.12 -1.79
N GLU A 48 10.76 20.86 -2.23
CA GLU A 48 11.89 20.07 -2.76
C GLU A 48 13.07 19.92 -1.78
N SER A 49 12.89 20.19 -0.48
CA SER A 49 13.97 20.08 0.51
C SER A 49 14.39 18.65 0.81
N GLY A 50 13.53 17.68 0.51
CA GLY A 50 13.79 16.27 0.76
C GLY A 50 12.65 15.37 0.36
N LEU A 51 12.80 14.09 0.71
CA LEU A 51 11.75 13.09 0.55
C LEU A 51 10.55 13.44 1.43
N LEU A 52 9.36 13.17 0.91
CA LEU A 52 8.12 13.41 1.63
C LEU A 52 8.09 12.54 2.90
N VAL A 53 7.88 13.20 4.03
CA VAL A 53 7.67 12.56 5.33
C VAL A 53 6.27 12.91 5.81
N GLU A 54 5.49 11.91 6.18
CA GLU A 54 4.10 12.11 6.59
C GLU A 54 3.75 11.27 7.82
N LYS A 55 2.77 11.75 8.59
CA LYS A 55 2.13 11.00 9.67
C LYS A 55 0.92 10.29 9.13
N VAL A 56 0.86 8.98 9.34
CA VAL A 56 -0.23 8.11 8.86
C VAL A 56 -0.80 7.30 10.00
N SER A 57 -2.10 7.03 9.95
CA SER A 57 -2.75 6.13 10.90
C SER A 57 -2.61 4.66 10.47
N MET A 58 -2.77 3.76 11.43
CA MET A 58 -2.71 2.31 11.19
C MET A 58 -3.67 1.84 10.09
N ASP A 59 -4.86 2.46 9.98
CA ASP A 59 -5.87 2.09 9.00
C ASP A 59 -5.59 2.64 7.58
N GLU A 60 -4.60 3.53 7.45
CA GLU A 60 -4.08 4.00 6.16
C GLU A 60 -2.94 3.13 5.64
N LEU A 61 -2.40 2.24 6.47
CA LEU A 61 -1.32 1.34 6.09
C LEU A 61 -1.83 -0.10 5.92
N ARG A 62 -1.25 -0.79 4.94
CA ARG A 62 -1.39 -2.24 4.79
C ARG A 62 -0.03 -2.89 4.53
N PRO A 63 0.16 -4.16 4.90
CA PRO A 63 1.35 -4.90 4.49
C PRO A 63 1.39 -5.04 2.96
N LYS A 64 2.60 -5.13 2.41
CA LYS A 64 2.80 -5.37 0.98
C LYS A 64 2.04 -6.63 0.53
N PRO A 65 1.40 -6.60 -0.65
CA PRO A 65 0.71 -7.76 -1.18
C PRO A 65 1.71 -8.90 -1.36
N PRO A 66 1.29 -10.15 -1.13
CA PRO A 66 2.17 -11.29 -1.36
C PRO A 66 2.61 -11.30 -2.82
N GLN A 67 3.90 -11.51 -3.05
CA GLN A 67 4.41 -11.68 -4.41
C GLN A 67 3.97 -13.03 -4.96
N ILE A 68 3.03 -13.00 -5.92
CA ILE A 68 2.52 -14.18 -6.60
C ILE A 68 3.29 -14.33 -7.90
N ARG A 69 3.82 -15.53 -8.20
CA ARG A 69 4.47 -15.77 -9.50
C ARG A 69 3.38 -15.80 -10.57
N ALA A 70 3.67 -15.28 -11.76
CA ALA A 70 2.66 -15.20 -12.84
C ALA A 70 2.01 -16.56 -13.16
N VAL A 71 2.74 -17.66 -12.99
CA VAL A 71 2.25 -19.04 -13.19
C VAL A 71 1.15 -19.45 -12.19
N ASP A 72 1.11 -18.83 -11.01
CA ASP A 72 0.14 -19.16 -9.96
C ASP A 72 -1.21 -18.44 -10.15
N LEU A 73 -1.25 -17.38 -10.98
CA LEU A 73 -2.48 -16.63 -11.31
C LEU A 73 -3.45 -17.44 -12.19
N HIS A 74 -2.92 -18.26 -13.11
CA HIS A 74 -3.67 -19.03 -14.11
C HIS A 74 -4.58 -20.12 -13.51
N THR A 75 -4.25 -20.64 -12.32
CA THR A 75 -4.96 -21.81 -11.76
C THR A 75 -6.33 -21.49 -11.15
N LYS A 76 -6.68 -20.20 -10.98
CA LYS A 76 -7.93 -19.79 -10.29
C LYS A 76 -9.06 -19.36 -11.22
N THR A 77 -8.83 -19.16 -12.51
CA THR A 77 -9.88 -18.83 -13.49
C THR A 77 -10.31 -20.08 -14.25
N LYS A 78 -11.00 -21.00 -13.57
CA LYS A 78 -11.86 -21.95 -14.28
C LYS A 78 -13.06 -21.16 -14.83
N TRP A 79 -12.91 -20.62 -16.04
CA TRP A 79 -14.01 -20.07 -16.80
C TRP A 79 -15.17 -21.07 -16.84
N MET A 80 -16.30 -20.73 -16.24
CA MET A 80 -17.55 -21.46 -16.44
C MET A 80 -18.18 -20.89 -17.72
N PRO A 81 -18.27 -21.65 -18.83
CA PRO A 81 -18.98 -21.15 -20.01
C PRO A 81 -20.45 -20.92 -19.64
N LEU A 82 -20.98 -19.77 -20.02
CA LEU A 82 -22.41 -19.49 -19.95
C LEU A 82 -23.11 -20.53 -20.83
N THR A 83 -23.77 -21.51 -20.22
CA THR A 83 -24.63 -22.43 -20.96
C THR A 83 -25.84 -21.63 -21.42
N THR A 84 -25.93 -21.38 -22.72
CA THR A 84 -27.17 -20.91 -23.36
C THR A 84 -28.26 -21.91 -23.00
N ARG A 85 -29.32 -21.41 -22.36
CA ARG A 85 -30.51 -22.18 -22.03
C ARG A 85 -31.40 -22.14 -23.28
N ASP A 86 -31.48 -23.26 -23.98
CA ASP A 86 -32.46 -23.52 -25.06
C ASP A 86 -33.90 -23.23 -24.60
#